data_AF-A0A257V674-F1
#
_entry.id   AF-A0A257V674-F1
#
_cell.length_a   1.000
_cell.length_b   1.000
_cell.length_c   1.000
_cell.angle_alpha   90.00
_cell.angle_beta   90.00
_cell.angle_gamma   90.00
#
_symmetry.space_group_name_H-M   'P 1'
#
loop_
_entity.id
_entity.type
_entity.pdbx_description
1 polymer ?
#
loop_
_entity_poly.entity_id
_entity_poly.type
_entity_poly.pdbx_seq_one_letter_code
_entity_poly.pdbx_strand_id
1 'polypeptide(L)'
;MARRWSASRPGDGLAWSKLALALGQLNRFRQAETAFRRSLALLPSASTFNDLAQLREAHGDYAGARQAVREALDLSPGNLQCLGALAEIEMYAGNDAEAEKLYRDLLARRGQRLDRIHLGNCLYYQRRFAEAARCYRDAADADPTDYLAIANLADTELAMGDPTGAKRQYAAALRLCDAEYSQGSRRRALLETRARCLAQLGHGPEATLAIQEAIQRFPENPSTEFMAALVAAVTGDSNACLAWTGKARAANAPTVWFIGPEFARIATDRRFAALLAPR
;
A
#
# COMPACT_ATOMS: atom_id res chain seq x y z
N MET A 1 -15.02 -23.66 6.77
CA MET A 1 -15.08 -23.88 8.24
C MET A 1 -15.56 -22.65 9.02
N ALA A 2 -15.04 -21.44 8.81
CA ALA A 2 -15.39 -20.24 9.60
C ALA A 2 -16.91 -19.91 9.66
N ARG A 3 -17.66 -19.99 8.55
CA ARG A 3 -19.12 -19.73 8.54
C ARG A 3 -19.95 -20.71 9.38
N ARG A 4 -19.55 -21.99 9.43
CA ARG A 4 -20.20 -22.99 10.29
C ARG A 4 -19.83 -22.79 11.77
N TRP A 5 -18.66 -22.19 12.03
CA TRP A 5 -18.11 -21.96 13.37
C TRP A 5 -18.72 -20.72 14.06
N SER A 6 -19.02 -19.65 13.32
CA SER A 6 -19.74 -18.49 13.85
C SER A 6 -21.25 -18.74 13.99
N ALA A 7 -21.85 -19.51 13.08
CA ALA A 7 -23.27 -19.87 13.14
C ALA A 7 -23.62 -20.80 14.33
N SER A 8 -22.65 -21.60 14.80
CA SER A 8 -22.81 -22.43 16.00
C SER A 8 -22.48 -21.70 17.31
N ARG A 9 -21.95 -20.46 17.25
CA ARG A 9 -21.62 -19.61 18.41
C ARG A 9 -21.98 -18.14 18.16
N PRO A 10 -23.28 -17.80 18.03
CA PRO A 10 -23.72 -16.46 17.62
C PRO A 10 -23.35 -15.32 18.61
N GLY A 11 -22.98 -15.64 19.85
CA GLY A 11 -22.54 -14.69 20.88
C GLY A 11 -21.02 -14.57 21.05
N ASP A 12 -20.21 -15.31 20.30
CA ASP A 12 -18.76 -15.26 20.40
C ASP A 12 -18.18 -14.16 19.48
N GLY A 13 -17.84 -13.01 20.07
CA GLY A 13 -17.25 -11.88 19.35
C GLY A 13 -15.95 -12.23 18.61
N LEU A 14 -15.12 -13.13 19.15
CA LEU A 14 -13.86 -13.55 18.52
C LEU A 14 -14.11 -14.47 17.32
N ALA A 15 -15.19 -15.26 17.33
CA ALA A 15 -15.60 -16.05 16.17
C ALA A 15 -16.02 -15.14 15.00
N TRP A 16 -16.70 -14.03 15.29
CA TRP A 16 -17.08 -13.05 14.28
C TRP A 16 -15.89 -12.29 13.69
N SER A 17 -14.88 -11.90 14.49
CA SER A 17 -13.67 -11.25 13.95
C SER A 17 -12.87 -12.20 13.06
N LYS A 18 -12.70 -13.47 13.46
CA LYS A 18 -12.05 -14.49 12.63
C LYS A 18 -12.79 -14.74 11.32
N LEU A 19 -14.12 -14.77 11.35
CA LEU A 19 -14.93 -14.85 10.14
C LEU A 19 -14.70 -13.62 9.25
N ALA A 20 -14.68 -12.42 9.84
CA ALA A 20 -14.45 -11.18 9.11
C ALA A 20 -13.10 -11.17 8.39
N LEU A 21 -12.02 -11.54 9.09
CA LEU A 21 -10.69 -11.69 8.50
C LEU A 21 -10.68 -12.69 7.33
N ALA A 22 -11.32 -13.86 7.50
CA ALA A 22 -11.42 -14.84 6.43
C ALA A 22 -12.26 -14.35 5.24
N LEU A 23 -13.29 -13.54 5.47
CA LEU A 23 -14.09 -12.92 4.41
C LEU A 23 -13.29 -11.83 3.68
N GLY A 24 -12.48 -11.06 4.41
CA GLY A 24 -11.56 -10.07 3.84
C GLY A 24 -10.54 -10.71 2.91
N GLN A 25 -9.93 -11.82 3.32
CA GLN A 25 -9.02 -12.62 2.47
C GLN A 25 -9.68 -13.18 1.20
N LEU A 26 -11.01 -13.31 1.20
CA LEU A 26 -11.80 -13.74 0.04
C LEU A 26 -12.34 -12.56 -0.77
N ASN A 27 -11.88 -11.33 -0.50
CA ASN A 27 -12.35 -10.07 -1.10
C ASN A 27 -13.87 -9.85 -0.95
N ARG A 28 -14.48 -10.41 0.10
CA ARG A 28 -15.91 -10.24 0.40
C ARG A 28 -16.13 -9.08 1.35
N PHE A 29 -15.70 -7.89 0.93
CA PHE A 29 -15.62 -6.68 1.75
C PHE A 29 -16.88 -6.42 2.59
N ARG A 30 -18.05 -6.30 1.95
CA ARG A 30 -19.32 -6.00 2.65
C ARG A 30 -19.67 -7.05 3.72
N GLN A 31 -19.36 -8.32 3.46
CA GLN A 31 -19.62 -9.39 4.41
C GLN A 31 -18.61 -9.35 5.57
N ALA A 32 -17.35 -9.06 5.27
CA ALA A 32 -16.30 -8.88 6.26
C ALA A 32 -16.62 -7.71 7.20
N GLU A 33 -17.03 -6.56 6.67
CA GLU A 33 -17.45 -5.40 7.46
C GLU A 33 -18.65 -5.72 8.36
N THR A 34 -19.66 -6.42 7.84
CA THR A 34 -20.82 -6.85 8.63
C THR A 34 -20.39 -7.77 9.78
N ALA A 35 -19.46 -8.71 9.53
CA ALA A 35 -18.94 -9.61 10.55
C ALA A 35 -18.09 -8.86 11.60
N PHE A 36 -17.26 -7.90 11.20
CA PHE A 36 -16.53 -7.03 12.14
C PHE A 36 -17.48 -6.21 13.01
N ARG A 37 -18.50 -5.58 12.43
CA ARG A 37 -19.51 -4.85 13.20
C ARG A 37 -20.22 -5.75 14.23
N ARG A 38 -20.52 -7.00 13.86
CA ARG A 38 -21.11 -7.96 14.79
C ARG A 38 -20.15 -8.36 15.89
N SER A 39 -18.87 -8.55 15.56
CA SER A 39 -17.81 -8.80 16.55
C SER A 39 -17.71 -7.67 17.57
N LEU A 40 -17.60 -6.43 17.08
CA LEU A 40 -17.46 -5.22 17.90
C LEU A 40 -18.70 -4.93 18.76
N ALA A 41 -19.90 -5.28 18.29
CA ALA A 41 -21.12 -5.17 19.10
C ALA A 41 -21.16 -6.16 20.28
N LEU A 42 -20.47 -7.30 20.17
CA LEU A 42 -20.39 -8.33 21.21
C LEU A 42 -19.19 -8.12 22.14
N LEU A 43 -18.06 -7.72 21.57
CA LEU A 43 -16.80 -7.51 22.27
C LEU A 43 -16.00 -6.38 21.58
N PRO A 44 -16.20 -5.12 22.01
CA PRO A 44 -15.35 -4.02 21.55
C PRO A 44 -13.89 -4.27 21.93
N SER A 45 -12.97 -4.16 20.97
CA SER A 45 -11.55 -4.23 21.24
C SER A 45 -10.75 -3.39 20.26
N ALA A 46 -9.64 -2.81 20.74
CA ALA A 46 -8.74 -2.03 19.89
C ALA A 46 -8.20 -2.85 18.71
N SER A 47 -7.90 -4.14 18.92
CA SER A 47 -7.43 -5.03 17.85
C SER A 47 -8.47 -5.21 16.74
N THR A 48 -9.74 -5.44 17.09
CA THR A 48 -10.80 -5.67 16.11
C THR A 48 -11.14 -4.39 15.35
N PHE A 49 -11.11 -3.23 16.02
CA PHE A 49 -11.24 -1.94 15.35
C PHE A 49 -10.08 -1.67 14.39
N ASN A 50 -8.85 -2.01 14.78
CA ASN A 50 -7.67 -1.90 13.93
C ASN A 50 -7.74 -2.84 12.70
N ASP A 51 -8.27 -4.05 12.85
CA ASP A 51 -8.50 -4.97 11.74
C ASP A 51 -9.58 -4.45 10.76
N LEU A 52 -10.66 -3.86 11.30
CA LEU A 52 -11.68 -3.19 10.49
C LEU A 52 -11.09 -1.98 9.75
N ALA A 53 -10.21 -1.21 10.40
CA ALA A 53 -9.56 -0.07 9.77
C ALA A 53 -8.70 -0.49 8.57
N GLN A 54 -7.88 -1.53 8.73
CA GLN A 54 -7.08 -2.12 7.63
C GLN A 54 -7.96 -2.64 6.48
N LEU A 55 -9.09 -3.30 6.80
CA LEU A 55 -10.02 -3.75 5.76
C LEU A 55 -10.59 -2.56 4.97
N ARG A 56 -10.97 -1.47 5.64
CA ARG A 56 -11.53 -0.27 4.99
C ARG A 56 -10.48 0.47 4.15
N GLU A 57 -9.26 0.60 4.67
CA GLU A 57 -8.12 1.18 3.95
C GLU A 57 -7.86 0.43 2.64
N ALA A 58 -7.78 -0.91 2.70
CA ALA A 58 -7.52 -1.75 1.54
C ALA A 58 -8.59 -1.63 0.43
N HIS A 59 -9.77 -1.09 0.76
CA HIS A 59 -10.88 -0.83 -0.17
C HIS A 59 -11.12 0.66 -0.43
N GLY A 60 -10.19 1.53 -0.04
CA GLY A 60 -10.24 2.97 -0.33
C GLY A 60 -11.25 3.76 0.52
N ASP A 61 -11.84 3.16 1.56
CA ASP A 61 -12.66 3.87 2.54
C ASP A 61 -11.77 4.46 3.65
N TYR A 62 -10.94 5.45 3.27
CA TYR A 62 -10.02 6.08 4.20
C TYR A 62 -10.72 6.84 5.33
N ALA A 63 -11.93 7.37 5.07
CA ALA A 63 -12.73 8.05 6.10
C ALA A 63 -13.21 7.06 7.16
N GLY A 64 -13.80 5.93 6.76
CA GLY A 64 -14.23 4.89 7.68
C GLY A 64 -13.06 4.17 8.35
N ALA A 65 -11.91 4.03 7.67
CA ALA A 65 -10.70 3.48 8.26
C ALA A 65 -10.17 4.38 9.39
N ARG A 66 -10.11 5.70 9.15
CA ARG A 66 -9.72 6.70 10.15
C ARG A 66 -10.66 6.70 11.35
N GLN A 67 -11.96 6.55 11.14
CA GLN A 67 -12.90 6.43 12.25
C GLN A 67 -12.62 5.18 13.08
N ALA A 68 -12.47 4.02 12.44
CA ALA A 68 -12.25 2.76 13.14
C ALA A 68 -10.94 2.78 13.95
N VAL A 69 -9.84 3.32 13.41
CA VAL A 69 -8.58 3.39 14.17
C VAL A 69 -8.64 4.42 15.33
N ARG A 70 -9.45 5.48 15.20
CA ARG A 70 -9.71 6.41 16.32
C ARG A 70 -10.47 5.71 17.44
N GLU A 71 -11.51 4.92 17.12
CA GLU A 71 -12.20 4.10 18.12
C GLU A 71 -11.25 3.08 18.79
N ALA A 72 -10.27 2.53 18.05
CA ALA A 72 -9.22 1.69 18.63
C ALA A 72 -8.31 2.44 19.61
N LEU A 73 -7.91 3.67 19.25
CA LEU A 73 -7.07 4.53 20.08
C LEU A 73 -7.83 5.08 21.30
N ASP A 74 -9.13 5.32 21.21
CA ASP A 74 -9.95 5.71 22.36
C ASP A 74 -9.99 4.59 23.40
N LEU A 75 -10.07 3.32 22.96
CA LEU A 75 -9.96 2.15 23.84
C LEU A 75 -8.53 1.91 24.36
N SER A 76 -7.50 2.34 23.60
CA SER A 76 -6.09 2.11 23.96
C SER A 76 -5.18 3.26 23.49
N PRO A 77 -5.14 4.39 24.22
CA PRO A 77 -4.48 5.62 23.75
C PRO A 77 -2.96 5.52 23.54
N GLY A 78 -2.31 4.51 24.12
CA GLY A 78 -0.88 4.24 23.97
C GLY A 78 -0.54 3.17 22.93
N ASN A 79 -1.53 2.66 22.18
CA ASN A 79 -1.31 1.54 21.27
C ASN A 79 -0.55 1.98 20.00
N LEU A 80 0.76 1.73 19.99
CA LEU A 80 1.64 2.07 18.85
C LEU A 80 1.28 1.32 17.56
N GLN A 81 0.60 0.17 17.63
CA GLN A 81 0.10 -0.51 16.44
C GLN A 81 -1.05 0.29 15.80
N CYS A 82 -1.99 0.77 16.60
CA CYS A 82 -3.10 1.60 16.12
C CYS A 82 -2.59 2.97 15.65
N LEU A 83 -1.59 3.55 16.31
CA LEU A 83 -0.94 4.77 15.84
C LEU A 83 -0.25 4.57 14.48
N GLY A 84 0.40 3.41 14.30
CA GLY A 84 0.94 2.98 13.01
C GLY A 84 -0.11 2.87 11.92
N ALA A 85 -1.25 2.23 12.22
CA ALA A 85 -2.35 2.11 11.28
C ALA A 85 -2.94 3.48 10.91
N LEU A 86 -3.05 4.42 11.87
CA LEU A 86 -3.48 5.79 11.56
C LEU A 86 -2.48 6.48 10.62
N ALA A 87 -1.18 6.38 10.88
CA ALA A 87 -0.15 6.95 10.01
C ALA A 87 -0.21 6.40 8.58
N GLU A 88 -0.43 5.08 8.45
CA GLU A 88 -0.61 4.39 7.18
C GLU A 88 -1.88 4.86 6.46
N ILE A 89 -3.01 4.97 7.16
CA ILE A 89 -4.27 5.49 6.60
C ILE A 89 -4.12 6.93 6.11
N GLU A 90 -3.43 7.80 6.86
CA GLU A 90 -3.19 9.18 6.42
C GLU A 90 -2.31 9.22 5.16
N MET A 91 -1.27 8.38 5.09
CA MET A 91 -0.42 8.26 3.91
C MET A 91 -1.22 7.79 2.70
N TYR A 92 -2.01 6.72 2.83
CA TYR A 92 -2.82 6.20 1.73
C TYR A 92 -3.96 7.14 1.33
N ALA A 93 -4.42 8.00 2.23
CA ALA A 93 -5.38 9.06 1.93
C ALA A 93 -4.76 10.28 1.22
N GLY A 94 -3.43 10.32 1.07
CA GLY A 94 -2.69 11.45 0.50
C GLY A 94 -2.46 12.62 1.48
N ASN A 95 -2.65 12.40 2.78
CA ASN A 95 -2.38 13.37 3.84
C ASN A 95 -0.93 13.24 4.35
N ASP A 96 0.04 13.32 3.44
CA ASP A 96 1.45 12.98 3.69
C ASP A 96 2.09 13.77 4.84
N ALA A 97 1.66 15.02 5.07
CA ALA A 97 2.18 15.85 6.16
C ALA A 97 1.77 15.34 7.55
N GLU A 98 0.52 14.88 7.70
CA GLU A 98 0.06 14.29 8.97
C GLU A 98 0.68 12.90 9.17
N ALA A 99 0.75 12.10 8.11
CA ALA A 99 1.42 10.80 8.13
C ALA A 99 2.90 10.94 8.55
N GLU A 100 3.63 11.92 7.99
CA GLU A 100 5.01 12.23 8.36
C GLU A 100 5.15 12.52 9.86
N LYS A 101 4.27 13.35 10.43
CA LYS A 101 4.28 13.66 11.86
C LYS A 101 4.11 12.41 12.71
N LEU A 102 3.16 11.54 12.33
CA LEU A 102 2.88 10.30 13.04
C LEU A 102 4.06 9.31 12.93
N TYR A 103 4.66 9.16 11.75
CA TYR A 103 5.83 8.28 11.57
C TYR A 103 7.07 8.78 12.31
N ARG A 104 7.28 10.09 12.42
CA ARG A 104 8.35 10.63 13.28
C ARG A 104 8.12 10.31 14.75
N ASP A 105 6.88 10.42 15.24
CA ASP A 105 6.54 10.03 16.62
C ASP A 105 6.77 8.52 16.84
N LEU A 106 6.31 7.68 15.91
CA LEU A 106 6.55 6.23 15.96
C LEU A 106 8.04 5.91 15.98
N LEU A 107 8.84 6.52 15.11
CA LEU A 107 10.29 6.30 15.09
C LEU A 107 10.96 6.72 16.40
N ALA A 108 10.51 7.82 17.02
CA ALA A 108 11.02 8.25 18.33
C ALA A 108 10.68 7.24 19.45
N ARG A 109 9.53 6.57 19.36
CA ARG A 109 9.05 5.63 20.41
C ARG A 109 9.52 4.19 20.24
N ARG A 110 9.62 3.69 19.01
CA ARG A 110 9.94 2.28 18.72
C ARG A 110 11.02 2.04 17.67
N GLY A 111 11.41 3.08 16.92
CA GLY A 111 12.55 3.02 15.98
C GLY A 111 12.49 1.91 14.94
N GLN A 112 11.30 1.44 14.55
CA GLN A 112 11.19 0.29 13.65
C GLN A 112 11.55 0.66 12.21
N ARG A 113 12.17 -0.28 11.51
CA ARG A 113 12.53 -0.13 10.09
C ARG A 113 11.34 0.19 9.21
N LEU A 114 10.20 -0.48 9.40
CA LEU A 114 9.01 -0.25 8.57
C LEU A 114 8.50 1.19 8.70
N ASP A 115 8.53 1.77 9.90
CA ASP A 115 8.17 3.18 10.11
C ASP A 115 9.10 4.12 9.35
N ARG A 116 10.39 3.76 9.24
CA ARG A 116 11.37 4.53 8.46
C ARG A 116 11.07 4.48 6.97
N ILE A 117 10.68 3.32 6.45
CA ILE A 117 10.29 3.18 5.04
C ILE A 117 9.05 4.02 4.76
N HIS A 118 8.03 3.95 5.63
CA HIS A 118 6.81 4.74 5.43
C HIS A 118 7.03 6.25 5.61
N LEU A 119 7.92 6.68 6.51
CA LEU A 119 8.38 8.07 6.56
C LEU A 119 9.03 8.47 5.21
N GLY A 120 9.86 7.61 4.65
CA GLY A 120 10.43 7.79 3.31
C GLY A 120 9.37 7.99 2.24
N ASN A 121 8.29 7.20 2.27
CA ASN A 121 7.18 7.31 1.32
C ASN A 121 6.48 8.68 1.43
N CYS A 122 6.20 9.13 2.66
CA CYS A 122 5.58 10.44 2.90
C CYS A 122 6.47 11.57 2.36
N LEU A 123 7.79 11.49 2.59
CA LEU A 123 8.77 12.46 2.11
C LEU A 123 8.90 12.44 0.58
N TYR A 124 8.80 11.26 -0.03
CA TYR A 124 8.83 11.10 -1.48
C TYR A 124 7.65 11.82 -2.15
N TYR A 125 6.42 11.60 -1.67
CA TYR A 125 5.23 12.26 -2.22
C TYR A 125 5.20 13.77 -1.96
N GLN A 126 5.86 14.24 -0.90
CA GLN A 126 6.15 15.66 -0.67
C GLN A 126 7.31 16.22 -1.50
N ARG A 127 7.92 15.42 -2.39
CA ARG A 127 9.08 15.77 -3.24
C ARG A 127 10.36 16.11 -2.45
N ARG A 128 10.46 15.69 -1.20
CA ARG A 128 11.65 15.83 -0.35
C ARG A 128 12.60 14.65 -0.57
N PHE A 129 13.02 14.47 -1.83
CA PHE A 129 13.71 13.25 -2.30
C PHE A 129 15.01 12.95 -1.56
N ALA A 130 15.79 13.99 -1.20
CA ALA A 130 17.03 13.78 -0.46
C ALA A 130 16.81 13.17 0.94
N GLU A 131 15.73 13.56 1.63
CA GLU A 131 15.37 13.02 2.94
C GLU A 131 14.74 11.63 2.81
N ALA A 132 13.90 11.41 1.79
CA ALA A 132 13.35 10.10 1.46
C ALA A 132 14.47 9.08 1.18
N ALA A 133 15.46 9.45 0.37
CA ALA A 133 16.61 8.60 0.04
C ALA A 133 17.43 8.23 1.29
N ARG A 134 17.57 9.14 2.27
CA ARG A 134 18.21 8.81 3.55
C ARG A 134 17.40 7.77 4.31
N CYS A 135 16.08 7.95 4.41
CA CYS A 135 15.20 6.99 5.10
C CYS A 135 15.30 5.58 4.50
N TYR A 136 15.24 5.48 3.16
CA TYR A 136 15.33 4.19 2.48
C TYR A 136 16.72 3.56 2.57
N ARG A 137 17.78 4.35 2.46
CA ARG A 137 19.15 3.86 2.63
C ARG A 137 19.37 3.31 4.04
N ASP A 138 18.98 4.05 5.07
CA ASP A 138 19.06 3.62 6.46
C ASP A 138 18.21 2.35 6.72
N ALA A 139 17.11 2.15 6.00
CA ALA A 139 16.30 0.94 6.09
C ALA A 139 16.96 -0.26 5.38
N ALA A 140 17.54 -0.05 4.19
CA ALA A 140 18.24 -1.07 3.42
C ALA A 140 19.58 -1.46 4.07
N ASP A 141 20.28 -0.53 4.71
CA ASP A 141 21.51 -0.83 5.46
C ASP A 141 21.20 -1.66 6.72
N ALA A 142 20.04 -1.43 7.35
CA ALA A 142 19.59 -2.21 8.50
C ALA A 142 19.10 -3.61 8.13
N ASP A 143 18.50 -3.78 6.94
CA ASP A 143 18.13 -5.07 6.38
C ASP A 143 18.42 -5.13 4.86
N PRO A 144 19.57 -5.69 4.46
CA PRO A 144 19.95 -5.78 3.05
C PRO A 144 19.06 -6.71 2.21
N THR A 145 18.11 -7.42 2.82
CA THR A 145 17.15 -8.28 2.12
C THR A 145 15.81 -7.60 1.85
N ASP A 146 15.66 -6.34 2.28
CA ASP A 146 14.45 -5.56 2.10
C ASP A 146 14.31 -5.00 0.68
N TYR A 147 13.68 -5.78 -0.20
CA TYR A 147 13.40 -5.33 -1.56
C TYR A 147 12.51 -4.10 -1.63
N LEU A 148 11.69 -3.80 -0.60
CA LEU A 148 10.84 -2.60 -0.60
C LEU A 148 11.68 -1.34 -0.38
N ALA A 149 12.54 -1.34 0.63
CA ALA A 149 13.45 -0.23 0.89
C ALA A 149 14.38 0.03 -0.31
N ILE A 150 14.92 -1.04 -0.90
CA ILE A 150 15.82 -0.95 -2.07
C ILE A 150 15.08 -0.40 -3.30
N ALA A 151 13.87 -0.90 -3.59
CA ALA A 151 13.09 -0.41 -4.74
C ALA A 151 12.62 1.04 -4.54
N ASN A 152 12.24 1.44 -3.33
CA ASN A 152 11.84 2.82 -3.07
C ASN A 152 13.05 3.78 -3.09
N LEU A 153 14.25 3.32 -2.69
CA LEU A 153 15.49 4.04 -2.92
C LEU A 153 15.73 4.23 -4.44
N ALA A 154 15.50 3.20 -5.25
CA ALA A 154 15.62 3.27 -6.70
C ALA A 154 14.68 4.31 -7.32
N ASP A 155 13.40 4.31 -6.94
CA ASP A 155 12.42 5.31 -7.37
C ASP A 155 12.88 6.74 -6.99
N THR A 156 13.45 6.88 -5.79
CA THR A 156 13.94 8.18 -5.31
C THR A 156 15.20 8.64 -6.04
N GLU A 157 16.15 7.74 -6.30
CA GLU A 157 17.34 8.02 -7.12
C GLU A 157 16.94 8.44 -8.54
N LEU A 158 15.93 7.78 -9.13
CA LEU A 158 15.36 8.19 -10.41
C LEU A 158 14.77 9.60 -10.36
N ALA A 159 13.99 9.91 -9.31
CA ALA A 159 13.39 11.24 -9.11
C ALA A 159 14.45 12.34 -8.86
N MET A 160 15.61 11.98 -8.32
CA MET A 160 16.78 12.87 -8.16
C MET A 160 17.62 12.99 -9.44
N GLY A 161 17.29 12.28 -10.51
CA GLY A 161 18.01 12.33 -11.78
C GLY A 161 19.23 11.41 -11.86
N ASP A 162 19.31 10.36 -11.02
CA ASP A 162 20.31 9.30 -11.10
C ASP A 162 19.71 7.98 -11.65
N PRO A 163 19.44 7.89 -12.97
CA PRO A 163 18.89 6.68 -13.58
C PRO A 163 19.88 5.50 -13.54
N THR A 164 21.19 5.76 -13.44
CA THR A 164 22.21 4.71 -13.38
C THR A 164 22.22 4.05 -12.01
N GLY A 165 22.15 4.84 -10.94
CA GLY A 165 21.94 4.36 -9.57
C GLY A 165 20.64 3.58 -9.43
N ALA A 166 19.53 4.19 -9.88
CA ALA A 166 18.21 3.58 -9.82
C ALA A 166 18.19 2.19 -10.48
N LYS A 167 18.76 2.03 -11.69
CA LYS A 167 18.84 0.73 -12.36
C LYS A 167 19.60 -0.33 -11.56
N ARG A 168 20.70 0.04 -10.88
CA ARG A 168 21.42 -0.91 -10.00
C ARG A 168 20.54 -1.35 -8.84
N GLN A 169 19.82 -0.43 -8.22
CA GLN A 169 18.93 -0.73 -7.10
C GLN A 169 17.71 -1.55 -7.52
N TYR A 170 17.06 -1.23 -8.63
CA TYR A 170 15.97 -2.07 -9.18
C TYR A 170 16.43 -3.49 -9.47
N ALA A 171 17.63 -3.68 -10.03
CA ALA A 171 18.18 -5.01 -10.28
C ALA A 171 18.46 -5.77 -8.97
N ALA A 172 18.90 -5.08 -7.91
CA ALA A 172 19.09 -5.69 -6.59
C ALA A 172 17.75 -6.11 -5.96
N ALA A 173 16.76 -5.21 -5.95
CA ALA A 173 15.42 -5.50 -5.45
C ALA A 173 14.76 -6.65 -6.21
N LEU A 174 14.86 -6.67 -7.55
CA LEU A 174 14.29 -7.72 -8.38
C LEU A 174 14.86 -9.11 -8.04
N ARG A 175 16.17 -9.23 -7.82
CA ARG A 175 16.79 -10.51 -7.43
C ARG A 175 16.22 -11.03 -6.10
N LEU A 176 16.01 -10.14 -5.13
CA LEU A 176 15.41 -10.50 -3.85
C LEU A 176 13.94 -10.90 -4.02
N CYS A 177 13.19 -10.16 -4.83
CA CYS A 177 11.81 -10.51 -5.16
C CYS A 177 11.71 -11.88 -5.84
N ASP A 178 12.56 -12.15 -6.83
CA ASP A 178 12.57 -13.43 -7.55
C ASP A 178 12.95 -14.60 -6.64
N ALA A 179 13.86 -14.40 -5.69
CA ALA A 179 14.22 -15.40 -4.69
C ALA A 179 13.01 -15.76 -3.80
N GLU A 180 12.30 -14.77 -3.25
CA GLU A 180 11.09 -15.03 -2.46
C GLU A 180 9.95 -15.64 -3.28
N TYR A 181 9.77 -15.16 -4.52
CA TYR A 181 8.75 -15.65 -5.44
C TYR A 181 8.95 -17.13 -5.77
N SER A 182 10.21 -17.53 -5.98
CA SER A 182 10.62 -18.91 -6.23
C SER A 182 10.42 -19.82 -5.02
N GLN A 183 10.44 -19.26 -3.81
CA GLN A 183 10.08 -19.97 -2.56
C GLN A 183 8.57 -20.05 -2.32
N GLY A 184 7.74 -19.52 -3.23
CA GLY A 184 6.28 -19.62 -3.20
C GLY A 184 5.56 -18.42 -2.58
N SER A 185 6.29 -17.38 -2.14
CA SER A 185 5.70 -16.16 -1.58
C SER A 185 4.92 -15.38 -2.66
N ARG A 186 3.61 -15.20 -2.49
CA ARG A 186 2.73 -14.44 -3.43
C ARG A 186 2.09 -13.24 -2.74
N ARG A 187 2.84 -12.60 -1.84
CA ARG A 187 2.39 -11.40 -1.13
C ARG A 187 2.17 -10.25 -2.13
N ARG A 188 1.18 -9.40 -1.89
CA ARG A 188 0.86 -8.26 -2.76
C ARG A 188 2.07 -7.37 -3.03
N ALA A 189 2.71 -6.88 -1.97
CA ALA A 189 3.87 -5.99 -2.04
C ALA A 189 5.05 -6.59 -2.83
N LEU A 190 5.21 -7.92 -2.77
CA LEU A 190 6.22 -8.66 -3.53
C LEU A 190 5.91 -8.61 -5.03
N LEU A 191 4.68 -8.96 -5.43
CA LEU A 191 4.26 -8.97 -6.83
C LEU A 191 4.31 -7.55 -7.44
N GLU A 192 3.84 -6.55 -6.70
CA GLU A 192 3.87 -5.14 -7.10
C GLU A 192 5.30 -4.62 -7.28
N THR A 193 6.18 -4.88 -6.30
CA THR A 193 7.57 -4.42 -6.37
C THR A 193 8.33 -5.12 -7.49
N ARG A 194 8.10 -6.43 -7.67
CA ARG A 194 8.64 -7.20 -8.79
C ARG A 194 8.22 -6.60 -10.14
N ALA A 195 6.92 -6.32 -10.32
CA ALA A 195 6.40 -5.73 -11.55
C ALA A 195 7.00 -4.34 -11.82
N ARG A 196 7.08 -3.49 -10.80
CA ARG A 196 7.74 -2.16 -10.88
C ARG A 196 9.20 -2.28 -11.29
N CYS A 197 9.97 -3.15 -10.65
CA CYS A 197 11.39 -3.33 -10.98
C CYS A 197 11.57 -3.84 -12.42
N LEU A 198 10.77 -4.82 -12.85
CA LEU A 198 10.79 -5.33 -14.22
C LEU A 198 10.49 -4.21 -15.24
N ALA A 199 9.47 -3.38 -14.97
CA ALA A 199 9.11 -2.27 -15.85
C ALA A 199 10.27 -1.27 -15.99
N GLN A 200 10.86 -0.85 -14.87
CA GLN A 200 11.95 0.13 -14.83
C GLN A 200 13.26 -0.39 -15.44
N LEU A 201 13.46 -1.70 -15.44
CA LEU A 201 14.59 -2.36 -16.10
C LEU A 201 14.35 -2.67 -17.59
N GLY A 202 13.14 -2.41 -18.11
CA GLY A 202 12.79 -2.61 -19.52
C GLY A 202 12.23 -3.99 -19.86
N HIS A 203 11.94 -4.82 -18.86
CA HIS A 203 11.29 -6.13 -19.01
C HIS A 203 9.76 -5.98 -19.03
N GLY A 204 9.25 -5.27 -20.04
CA GLY A 204 7.84 -4.86 -20.12
C GLY A 204 6.83 -6.03 -20.13
N PRO A 205 7.02 -7.08 -20.95
CA PRO A 205 6.12 -8.24 -20.95
C PRO A 205 6.05 -8.93 -19.57
N GLU A 206 7.19 -9.14 -18.91
CA GLU A 206 7.28 -9.76 -17.60
C GLU A 206 6.68 -8.88 -16.50
N ALA A 207 6.88 -7.56 -16.59
CA ALA A 207 6.25 -6.59 -15.69
C ALA A 207 4.72 -6.66 -15.78
N THR A 208 4.20 -6.77 -17.00
CA THR A 208 2.76 -6.85 -17.28
C THR A 208 2.17 -8.14 -16.71
N LEU A 209 2.84 -9.28 -16.89
CA LEU A 209 2.41 -10.55 -16.29
C LEU A 209 2.43 -10.49 -14.75
N ALA A 210 3.48 -9.92 -14.16
CA ALA A 210 3.61 -9.80 -12.72
C ALA A 210 2.49 -8.94 -12.10
N ILE A 211 2.16 -7.80 -12.70
CA ILE A 211 1.09 -6.95 -12.18
C ILE A 211 -0.30 -7.53 -12.44
N GLN A 212 -0.50 -8.26 -13.54
CA GLN A 212 -1.73 -9.02 -13.78
C GLN A 212 -1.95 -10.10 -12.72
N GLU A 213 -0.89 -10.80 -12.30
CA GLU A 213 -0.98 -11.75 -11.19
C GLU A 213 -1.42 -11.06 -9.89
N ALA A 214 -0.86 -9.89 -9.58
CA ALA A 214 -1.24 -9.10 -8.41
C ALA A 214 -2.73 -8.71 -8.45
N ILE A 215 -3.21 -8.19 -9.60
CA ILE A 215 -4.61 -7.80 -9.79
C ILE A 215 -5.56 -8.99 -9.64
N GLN A 216 -5.21 -10.16 -10.16
CA GLN A 216 -6.05 -11.36 -10.06
C GLN A 216 -6.18 -11.86 -8.61
N ARG A 217 -5.10 -11.75 -7.83
CA ARG A 217 -5.07 -12.18 -6.42
C ARG A 217 -5.70 -11.16 -5.48
N PHE A 218 -5.51 -9.88 -5.77
CA PHE A 218 -5.95 -8.74 -4.95
C PHE A 218 -6.78 -7.77 -5.80
N PRO A 219 -7.97 -8.20 -6.27
CA PRO A 219 -8.86 -7.36 -7.06
C PRO A 219 -9.42 -6.20 -6.24
N GLU A 220 -9.83 -5.13 -6.94
CA GLU A 220 -10.53 -3.97 -6.35
C GLU A 220 -9.76 -3.30 -5.20
N ASN A 221 -8.43 -3.20 -5.35
CA ASN A 221 -7.57 -2.50 -4.42
C ASN A 221 -6.91 -1.28 -5.10
N PRO A 222 -7.10 -0.05 -4.59
CA PRO A 222 -6.62 1.16 -5.24
C PRO A 222 -5.09 1.21 -5.37
N SER A 223 -4.36 0.64 -4.41
CA SER A 223 -2.89 0.61 -4.46
C SER A 223 -2.37 -0.35 -5.54
N THR A 224 -2.99 -1.53 -5.69
CA THR A 224 -2.66 -2.47 -6.80
C THR A 224 -3.00 -1.86 -8.16
N GLU A 225 -4.14 -1.18 -8.27
CA GLU A 225 -4.57 -0.51 -9.51
C GLU A 225 -3.66 0.67 -9.86
N PHE A 226 -3.20 1.42 -8.86
CA PHE A 226 -2.17 2.44 -9.04
C PHE A 226 -0.86 1.82 -9.56
N MET A 227 -0.39 0.71 -8.98
CA MET A 227 0.81 0.02 -9.45
C MET A 227 0.66 -0.47 -10.90
N ALA A 228 -0.54 -0.88 -11.31
CA ALA A 228 -0.84 -1.22 -12.70
C ALA A 228 -0.78 -0.01 -13.64
N ALA A 229 -1.26 1.16 -13.20
CA ALA A 229 -1.11 2.40 -13.95
C ALA A 229 0.37 2.80 -14.09
N LEU A 230 1.15 2.69 -13.00
CA LEU A 230 2.60 2.97 -13.01
C LEU A 230 3.35 2.05 -13.98
N VAL A 231 3.12 0.74 -13.91
CA VAL A 231 3.76 -0.23 -14.82
C VAL A 231 3.41 0.10 -16.27
N ALA A 232 2.15 0.42 -16.57
CA ALA A 232 1.72 0.80 -17.91
C ALA A 232 2.35 2.13 -18.38
N ALA A 233 2.49 3.12 -17.49
CA ALA A 233 3.14 4.39 -17.81
C ALA A 233 4.61 4.20 -18.20
N VAL A 234 5.34 3.40 -17.41
CA VAL A 234 6.77 3.12 -17.64
C VAL A 234 6.99 2.30 -18.91
N THR A 235 6.14 1.29 -19.17
CA THR A 235 6.23 0.46 -20.38
C THR A 235 5.71 1.16 -21.64
N GLY A 236 5.05 2.31 -21.50
CA GLY A 236 4.56 3.12 -22.61
C GLY A 236 3.16 2.76 -23.11
N ASP A 237 2.44 1.87 -22.42
CA ASP A 237 1.03 1.56 -22.74
C ASP A 237 0.11 2.65 -22.16
N SER A 238 -0.08 3.71 -22.93
CA SER A 238 -0.90 4.86 -22.52
C SER A 238 -2.37 4.48 -22.29
N ASN A 239 -2.92 3.52 -23.04
CA ASN A 239 -4.32 3.12 -22.90
C ASN A 239 -4.53 2.33 -21.61
N ALA A 240 -3.64 1.39 -21.30
CA ALA A 240 -3.67 0.67 -20.03
C ALA A 240 -3.44 1.63 -18.85
N CYS A 241 -2.50 2.57 -18.97
CA CYS A 241 -2.25 3.58 -17.94
C CYS A 241 -3.51 4.39 -17.61
N LEU A 242 -4.23 4.89 -18.62
CA LEU A 242 -5.49 5.62 -18.42
C LEU A 242 -6.57 4.75 -17.77
N ALA A 243 -6.73 3.51 -18.24
CA ALA A 243 -7.74 2.59 -17.71
C ALA A 243 -7.50 2.28 -16.22
N TRP A 244 -6.25 1.98 -15.85
CA TRP A 244 -5.89 1.68 -14.46
C TRP A 244 -5.92 2.92 -13.56
N THR A 245 -5.50 4.08 -14.07
CA THR A 245 -5.65 5.36 -13.36
C THR A 245 -7.12 5.63 -13.04
N GLY A 246 -8.01 5.42 -14.01
CA GLY A 246 -9.45 5.62 -13.81
C GLY A 246 -10.04 4.69 -12.74
N LYS A 247 -9.63 3.42 -12.73
CA LYS A 247 -10.04 2.46 -11.69
C LYS A 247 -9.53 2.85 -10.31
N ALA A 248 -8.22 3.10 -10.18
CA ALA A 248 -7.61 3.49 -8.92
C ALA A 248 -8.29 4.76 -8.35
N ARG A 249 -8.52 5.77 -9.20
CA ARG A 249 -9.25 6.99 -8.82
C ARG A 249 -10.69 6.69 -8.42
N ALA A 250 -11.41 5.83 -9.14
CA ALA A 250 -12.75 5.38 -8.77
C ALA A 250 -12.78 4.71 -7.38
N ALA A 251 -11.72 4.00 -7.02
CA ALA A 251 -11.47 3.42 -5.70
C ALA A 251 -10.78 4.39 -4.71
N ASN A 252 -10.89 5.71 -4.94
CA ASN A 252 -10.39 6.78 -4.07
C ASN A 252 -8.86 6.93 -3.94
N ALA A 253 -8.04 6.27 -4.78
CA ALA A 253 -6.60 6.52 -4.79
C ALA A 253 -6.29 8.03 -4.92
N PRO A 254 -5.43 8.62 -4.09
CA PRO A 254 -5.17 10.05 -4.10
C PRO A 254 -4.42 10.48 -5.38
N THR A 255 -4.63 11.72 -5.80
CA THR A 255 -4.01 12.28 -7.02
C THR A 255 -2.50 12.38 -6.91
N VAL A 256 -1.97 12.58 -5.69
CA VAL A 256 -0.53 12.68 -5.39
C VAL A 256 0.26 11.43 -5.78
N TRP A 257 -0.40 10.28 -5.96
CA TRP A 257 0.30 9.09 -6.43
C TRP A 257 0.71 9.19 -7.91
N PHE A 258 0.01 10.00 -8.71
CA PHE A 258 0.12 10.02 -10.17
C PHE A 258 0.98 11.18 -10.71
N ILE A 259 1.75 11.85 -9.86
CA ILE A 259 2.56 13.04 -10.23
C ILE A 259 4.07 12.76 -10.27
N GLY A 260 4.48 11.49 -10.08
CA GLY A 260 5.88 11.08 -10.12
C GLY A 260 6.48 11.07 -11.54
N PRO A 261 7.83 10.99 -11.65
CA PRO A 261 8.56 10.97 -12.93
C PRO A 261 8.12 9.84 -13.87
N GLU A 262 7.63 8.73 -13.34
CA GLU A 262 7.06 7.59 -14.08
C GLU A 262 5.90 7.99 -15.01
N PHE A 263 5.13 9.03 -14.66
CA PHE A 263 3.98 9.50 -15.45
C PHE A 263 4.35 10.65 -16.40
N ALA A 264 5.63 11.07 -16.45
CA ALA A 264 6.05 12.24 -17.23
C ALA A 264 5.66 12.15 -18.72
N ARG A 265 5.67 10.94 -19.30
CA ARG A 265 5.28 10.71 -20.71
C ARG A 265 3.79 10.94 -20.98
N ILE A 266 2.93 10.62 -20.00
CA ILE A 266 1.47 10.71 -20.15
C ILE A 266 0.89 11.99 -19.53
N ALA A 267 1.69 12.75 -18.79
CA ALA A 267 1.26 13.95 -18.08
C ALA A 267 0.60 15.02 -18.97
N THR A 268 0.93 15.06 -20.28
CA THR A 268 0.32 15.99 -21.24
C THR A 268 -0.97 15.48 -21.88
N ASP A 269 -1.36 14.21 -21.67
CA ASP A 269 -2.61 13.66 -22.19
C ASP A 269 -3.82 14.26 -21.42
N ARG A 270 -4.73 14.91 -22.15
CA ARG A 270 -5.93 15.53 -21.58
C ARG A 270 -6.83 14.55 -20.83
N ARG A 271 -6.89 13.29 -21.26
CA ARG A 271 -7.67 12.25 -20.59
C ARG A 271 -7.06 11.91 -19.25
N PHE A 272 -5.72 11.86 -19.17
CA PHE A 272 -5.01 11.61 -17.92
C PHE A 272 -5.23 12.76 -16.94
N ALA A 273 -5.07 14.01 -17.40
CA ALA A 273 -5.35 15.19 -16.58
C ALA A 273 -6.80 15.22 -16.05
N ALA A 274 -7.78 14.81 -16.86
CA ALA A 274 -9.18 14.73 -16.43
C ALA A 274 -9.42 13.71 -15.30
N LEU A 275 -8.68 12.59 -15.27
CA LEU A 275 -8.78 11.58 -14.20
C LEU A 275 -8.19 12.07 -12.87
N LEU A 276 -7.25 13.01 -12.93
CA LEU A 276 -6.58 13.59 -11.76
C LEU A 276 -7.24 14.88 -11.27
N ALA A 277 -8.28 15.36 -11.94
CA ALA A 277 -9.02 16.52 -11.48
C ALA A 277 -9.60 16.26 -10.06
N PRO A 278 -9.70 17.32 -9.21
CA PRO A 278 -10.44 17.24 -7.96
C PRO A 278 -11.87 16.74 -8.20
N ARG A 279 -12.36 15.89 -7.30
CA ARG A 279 -13.74 15.39 -7.32
C ARG A 279 -14.63 16.26 -6.46
#